data_AF-A0A8T5RLW7-F1
#
_entry.id   AF-A0A8T5RLW7-F1
#
_cell.length_a   1.000
_cell.length_b   1.000
_cell.length_c   1.000
_cell.angle_alpha   90.00
_cell.angle_beta   90.00
_cell.angle_gamma   90.00
#
_symmetry.space_group_name_H-M   'P 1'
#
loop_
_entity.id
_entity.type
_entity.pdbx_description
1 polymer ?
#
loop_
_entity_poly.entity_id
_entity_poly.type
_entity_poly.pdbx_seq_one_letter_code
_entity_poly.pdbx_strand_id
1 'polypeptide(L)' 'MTSKNISITKDVYNKLLKIKKDNESFSELFLRLLKIQRVKLEKCFGAWNLSEEEKKGIWGDITIRPGRDWKKPDLVA' A
#
# COMPACT_ATOMS: atom_id res chain seq x y z
N MET A 1 -8.27 28.83 10.38
CA MET A 1 -8.59 27.40 10.48
C MET A 1 -10.05 27.26 10.83
N THR A 2 -10.86 26.67 9.96
CA THR A 2 -12.26 26.37 10.27
C THR A 2 -12.31 25.10 11.12
N SER A 3 -12.60 25.24 12.40
CA SER A 3 -12.83 24.09 13.28
C SER A 3 -14.28 23.63 13.17
N LYS A 4 -14.47 22.31 13.09
CA LYS A 4 -15.78 21.67 13.20
C LYS A 4 -15.71 20.68 14.35
N ASN A 5 -16.68 20.75 15.26
CA ASN A 5 -16.78 19.84 16.38
C ASN A 5 -17.59 18.61 15.97
N ILE A 6 -17.07 17.42 16.23
CA ILE A 6 -17.76 16.15 15.98
C ILE A 6 -18.04 15.52 17.34
N SER A 7 -19.30 15.23 17.62
CA SER A 7 -19.69 14.50 18.83
C SER A 7 -19.53 13.00 18.58
N ILE A 8 -18.84 12.31 19.49
CA ILE A 8 -18.63 10.87 19.42
C ILE A 8 -19.03 10.20 20.74
N THR A 9 -19.42 8.94 20.68
CA THR A 9 -19.72 8.17 21.89
C THR A 9 -18.44 7.88 22.68
N LYS A 10 -18.60 7.69 24.00
CA LYS A 10 -17.48 7.40 24.90
C LYS A 10 -16.73 6.13 24.49
N ASP A 11 -17.45 5.14 23.98
CA ASP A 11 -16.87 3.89 23.49
C ASP A 11 -15.97 4.11 22.27
N VAL A 12 -16.40 4.95 21.34
CA VAL A 12 -15.61 5.32 20.16
C VAL A 12 -14.37 6.11 20.57
N TYR A 13 -14.52 7.07 21.50
CA TYR A 13 -13.39 7.82 22.04
C TYR A 13 -12.32 6.91 22.66
N ASN A 14 -12.74 5.94 23.49
CA ASN A 14 -11.84 4.96 24.11
C ASN A 14 -11.12 4.07 23.07
N LYS A 15 -11.81 3.69 21.99
CA LYS A 15 -11.19 2.93 20.89
C LYS A 15 -10.15 3.77 20.14
N LEU A 16 -10.45 5.04 19.86
CA LEU A 16 -9.51 5.94 19.19
C LEU A 16 -8.28 6.21 20.05
N LEU A 17 -8.45 6.35 21.37
CA LEU A 17 -7.35 6.48 22.33
C LEU A 17 -6.34 5.33 22.25
N LYS A 18 -6.82 4.09 22.10
CA LYS A 18 -5.94 2.91 21.98
C LYS A 18 -5.10 2.89 20.69
N ILE A 19 -5.55 3.59 19.65
CA ILE A 19 -4.92 3.62 18.32
C ILE A 19 -4.01 4.86 18.15
N LYS A 20 -4.27 5.89 18.95
CA LYS A 20 -3.53 7.15 19.00
C LYS A 20 -2.10 6.91 19.49
N LYS A 21 -1.11 7.44 18.77
CA LYS A 21 0.29 7.45 19.22
C LYS A 21 0.51 8.55 20.27
N ASP A 22 1.54 8.39 21.10
CA ASP A 22 1.80 9.30 22.24
C ASP A 22 1.89 10.78 21.83
N ASN A 23 2.59 11.08 20.74
CA ASN A 23 2.77 12.46 20.24
C ASN A 23 1.83 12.86 19.09
N GLU A 24 0.77 12.10 18.82
CA GLU A 24 -0.15 12.36 17.70
C GLU A 24 -1.41 13.08 18.17
N SER A 25 -1.92 14.05 17.42
CA SER A 25 -3.24 14.67 17.66
C SER A 25 -4.38 13.82 17.07
N PHE A 26 -5.62 13.99 17.55
CA PHE A 26 -6.77 13.30 16.95
C PHE A 26 -6.96 13.67 15.47
N SER A 27 -6.69 14.91 15.09
CA SER A 27 -6.74 15.35 13.69
C SER A 27 -5.76 14.58 12.81
N GLU A 28 -4.53 14.36 13.29
CA GLU A 28 -3.52 13.56 12.59
C GLU A 28 -3.91 12.08 12.52
N LEU A 29 -4.48 11.55 13.60
CA LEU A 29 -5.00 10.18 13.61
C LEU A 29 -6.09 10.01 12.54
N PHE A 30 -7.04 10.94 12.42
CA PHE A 30 -8.06 10.88 11.36
C PHE A 30 -7.44 10.94 9.97
N LEU A 31 -6.47 11.83 9.73
CA LEU A 31 -5.76 11.89 8.45
C LEU A 31 -5.01 10.58 8.14
N ARG A 32 -4.38 9.97 9.15
CA ARG A 32 -3.69 8.68 9.02
C ARG A 32 -4.66 7.56 8.66
N LEU A 33 -5.79 7.46 9.35
CA LEU A 33 -6.82 6.46 9.06
C LEU A 33 -7.39 6.62 7.64
N LEU A 34 -7.66 7.87 7.22
CA LEU A 34 -8.13 8.16 5.86
C LEU A 34 -7.10 7.81 4.78
N LYS A 35 -5.80 8.00 5.05
CA LYS A 35 -4.72 7.57 4.15
C LYS A 35 -4.67 6.05 4.01
N ILE A 36 -4.77 5.32 5.12
CA ILE A 36 -4.74 3.85 5.13
C ILE A 36 -5.91 3.28 4.31
N GLN A 37 -7.12 3.82 4.49
CA GLN A 37 -8.30 3.39 3.73
C GLN A 37 -8.19 3.64 2.22
N ARG A 38 -7.39 4.62 1.78
CA ARG A 38 -7.19 4.94 0.36
C ARG A 38 -6.20 4.01 -0.34
N VAL A 39 -5.42 3.24 0.40
CA VAL A 39 -4.58 2.19 -0.20
C VAL A 39 -5.49 1.02 -0.54
N LYS A 40 -6.02 1.02 -1.77
CA LYS A 40 -6.72 -0.14 -2.32
C LYS A 40 -5.76 -1.31 -2.26
N LEU A 41 -6.11 -2.37 -1.54
CA LEU A 41 -5.35 -3.64 -1.51
C LEU A 41 -5.08 -4.19 -2.91
N GLU A 42 -5.97 -3.89 -3.87
CA GLU A 42 -5.79 -4.16 -5.30
C GLU A 42 -4.48 -3.57 -5.87
N LYS A 43 -4.02 -2.42 -5.35
CA LYS A 43 -2.73 -1.81 -5.75
C LYS A 43 -1.52 -2.46 -5.09
N CYS A 44 -1.71 -3.27 -4.06
CA CYS A 44 -0.65 -3.99 -3.37
C CYS A 44 -0.52 -5.43 -3.88
N PHE A 45 -1.53 -5.95 -4.58
CA PHE A 45 -1.51 -7.31 -5.13
C PHE A 45 -0.63 -7.35 -6.39
N GLY A 46 0.51 -8.05 -6.32
CA GLY A 46 1.41 -8.23 -7.46
C GLY A 46 2.23 -6.99 -7.88
N ALA A 47 2.09 -5.86 -7.18
CA ALA A 47 2.84 -4.64 -7.45
C ALA A 47 4.25 -4.68 -6.85
N TRP A 48 5.05 -5.68 -7.25
CA TRP A 48 6.49 -5.50 -7.15
C TRP A 48 6.90 -4.58 -8.29
N ASN A 49 7.09 -3.29 -7.97
CA ASN A 49 7.57 -2.32 -8.94
C ASN A 49 9.08 -2.52 -9.13
N LEU A 50 9.46 -3.61 -9.80
CA LEU A 50 10.85 -3.96 -10.10
C LEU A 50 11.42 -2.90 -11.05
N SER A 51 12.61 -2.39 -10.72
CA SER A 51 13.39 -1.61 -11.69
C SER A 51 13.78 -2.50 -12.88
N GLU A 52 14.08 -1.90 -14.03
CA GLU A 52 14.49 -2.67 -15.21
C GLU A 52 15.78 -3.48 -14.95
N GLU A 53 16.66 -2.98 -14.09
CA GLU A 53 17.86 -3.67 -13.62
C GLU A 53 17.50 -4.92 -12.78
N GLU A 54 16.55 -4.80 -11.86
CA GLU A 54 16.08 -5.92 -11.03
C GLU A 54 15.37 -6.98 -11.88
N LYS A 55 14.53 -6.55 -12.83
CA LYS A 55 13.88 -7.45 -13.80
C LYS A 55 14.93 -8.20 -14.62
N LYS A 56 15.98 -7.52 -15.08
CA LYS A 56 17.05 -8.12 -15.87
C LYS A 56 17.87 -9.12 -15.05
N GLY A 57 18.14 -8.83 -13.78
CA GLY A 57 18.81 -9.77 -12.87
C GLY A 57 18.00 -11.04 -12.58
N ILE A 58 16.68 -10.92 -12.45
CA ILE A 58 15.79 -12.06 -12.14
C ILE A 58 15.51 -12.89 -13.40
N TRP A 59 15.18 -12.24 -14.51
CA TRP A 59 14.68 -12.91 -15.71
C TRP A 59 15.73 -13.14 -16.80
N GLY A 60 16.84 -12.40 -16.79
CA GLY A 60 17.88 -12.48 -17.82
C GLY A 60 18.39 -13.91 -18.00
N ASP A 61 18.73 -14.55 -16.90
CA ASP A 61 19.26 -15.92 -16.88
C ASP A 61 18.22 -17.00 -17.19
N ILE A 62 16.92 -16.67 -17.11
CA ILE A 62 15.82 -17.60 -17.42
C ILE A 62 15.52 -17.56 -18.92
N THR A 63 15.57 -16.37 -19.53
CA THR A 63 15.28 -16.17 -20.96
C THR A 63 16.37 -16.65 -21.89
N ILE A 64 17.62 -16.80 -21.42
CA ILE A 64 18.79 -17.16 -22.25
C ILE A 64 19.13 -18.65 -22.15
N ARG A 65 18.38 -19.45 -21.36
CA ARG A 65 18.70 -20.88 -21.20
C ARG A 65 18.52 -21.65 -22.51
N PRO A 66 19.56 -22.36 -23.00
CA PRO A 66 19.42 -23.17 -24.19
C PRO A 66 18.45 -24.34 -23.92
N GLY A 67 17.50 -24.55 -24.84
CA GLY A 67 16.58 -25.68 -24.83
C GLY A 67 15.16 -25.41 -24.29
N ARG A 68 14.80 -24.18 -23.92
CA ARG A 68 13.40 -23.83 -23.62
C ARG A 68 13.09 -22.35 -23.87
N ASP A 69 12.29 -22.07 -24.91
CA ASP A 69 11.74 -20.73 -25.17
C ASP A 69 10.54 -20.48 -24.25
N TRP A 70 10.73 -19.64 -23.24
CA TRP A 70 9.63 -19.18 -22.39
C TRP A 70 8.92 -18.01 -23.08
N LYS A 71 7.63 -18.16 -23.39
CA LYS A 71 6.81 -17.05 -23.87
C LYS A 71 6.62 -16.04 -22.72
N LYS A 72 7.09 -14.81 -22.93
CA LYS A 72 6.89 -13.71 -21.97
C LYS A 72 5.37 -13.50 -21.79
N PRO A 73 4.85 -13.35 -20.56
CA PRO A 73 3.42 -13.16 -20.30
C PRO A 73 2.82 -11.88 -20.93
N ASP A 74 3.65 -10.93 -21.37
CA ASP A 74 3.18 -9.57 -21.69
C ASP A 74 2.90 -9.36 -23.19
N LEU A 75 2.44 -10.39 -23.91
CA LEU A 75 1.94 -10.28 -25.29
C LEU A 75 0.51 -10.81 -25.42
N VAL A 76 -0.36 -10.45 -24.48
CA VAL A 76 -1.82 -10.48 -24.69
C VAL A 76 -2.29 -9.03 -24.60
N ALA A 77 -2.48 -8.45 -25.78
CA ALA A 77 -3.13 -7.16 -25.99
C ALA A 77 -4.62 -7.22 -25.60
#